data_AF-A0A4P0Y3D7-F1
#
_entry.id   AF-A0A4P0Y3D7-F1
#
_cell.length_a   1.000
_cell.length_b   1.000
_cell.length_c   1.000
_cell.angle_alpha   90.00
_cell.angle_beta   90.00
_cell.angle_gamma   90.00
#
_symmetry.space_group_name_H-M   'P 1'
#
loop_
_entity.id
_entity.type
_entity.pdbx_description
1 polymer ?
#
loop_
_entity_poly.entity_id
_entity_poly.type
_entity_poly.pdbx_seq_one_letter_code
_entity_poly.pdbx_strand_id
1 'polypeptide(L)' 'MASQPADRDNFTALLKSLREAVGEQKLVTIAVGANAESPKSWVDVKAVAPVLNYINLMTYDWPTARSTSLESV' A
#
# COMPACT_ATOMS: atom_id res chain seq x y z
N MET A 1 5.60 -15.74 2.10
CA MET A 1 5.36 -14.87 3.28
C MET A 1 4.05 -14.17 3.07
N ALA A 2 3.12 -14.24 4.02
CA ALA A 2 1.82 -13.57 3.96
C ALA A 2 1.87 -12.26 4.75
N SER A 3 1.04 -11.28 4.39
CA SER A 3 0.87 -10.06 5.18
C SER A 3 0.29 -10.39 6.56
N GLN A 4 0.79 -9.71 7.58
CA GLN A 4 0.33 -9.80 8.96
C GLN A 4 -0.67 -8.66 9.25
N PRO A 5 -1.67 -8.87 10.12
CA PRO A 5 -2.61 -7.80 10.49
C PRO A 5 -1.94 -6.53 11.01
N ALA A 6 -0.80 -6.68 11.69
CA ALA A 6 -0.02 -5.56 12.24
C ALA A 6 0.67 -4.70 11.15
N ASP A 7 0.80 -5.19 9.91
CA ASP A 7 1.48 -4.47 8.84
C ASP A 7 0.80 -3.13 8.54
N ARG A 8 -0.53 -3.06 8.65
CA ARG A 8 -1.31 -1.83 8.44
C ARG A 8 -0.89 -0.72 9.40
N ASP A 9 -0.82 -1.03 10.69
CA ASP A 9 -0.51 -0.06 11.74
C ASP A 9 0.97 0.32 11.68
N ASN A 10 1.84 -0.67 11.47
CA ASN A 10 3.29 -0.45 11.31
C ASN A 10 3.61 0.41 10.08
N PHE A 11 2.91 0.21 8.97
CA PHE A 11 3.08 1.03 7.76
C PHE A 11 2.66 2.49 8.01
N THR A 12 1.57 2.69 8.76
CA THR A 12 1.13 4.02 9.17
C THR A 12 2.18 4.70 10.06
N ALA A 13 2.73 3.98 11.03
CA ALA A 13 3.79 4.48 11.91
C ALA A 13 5.05 4.85 11.10
N LEU A 14 5.45 4.01 10.16
CA LEU A 14 6.58 4.26 9.26
C LEU A 14 6.40 5.57 8.47
N LEU A 15 5.23 5.81 7.88
CA LEU A 15 4.99 7.01 7.08
C LEU A 15 5.01 8.29 7.91
N LYS A 16 4.53 8.23 9.16
CA LYS A 16 4.62 9.35 10.11
C LYS A 16 6.08 9.65 10.46
N SER A 17 6.83 8.64 10.90
CA SER A 17 8.25 8.81 11.23
C SER A 17 9.08 9.26 10.04
N LEU A 18 8.76 8.78 8.84
CA LEU A 18 9.40 9.21 7.61
C LEU A 18 9.13 10.69 7.33
N ARG A 19 7.87 11.14 7.40
CA ARG A 19 7.49 12.55 7.23
C ARG A 19 8.22 13.46 8.22
N GLU A 20 8.27 13.06 9.50
CA GLU A 20 8.99 13.80 10.53
C GLU A 20 10.49 13.90 10.23
N ALA A 21 11.12 12.82 9.76
CA ALA A 21 12.55 12.79 9.47
C ALA A 21 12.94 13.60 8.22
N VAL A 22 12.10 13.61 7.19
CA VAL A 22 12.42 14.27 5.91
C VAL A 22 11.89 15.71 5.81
N GLY A 23 10.96 16.08 6.69
CA GLY A 23 10.31 17.39 6.72
C GLY A 23 9.35 17.64 5.56
N GLU A 24 8.77 18.85 5.53
CA GLU A 24 7.73 19.24 4.56
C GLU A 24 8.26 19.64 3.18
N GLN A 25 9.58 19.88 3.06
CA GLN A 25 10.19 20.32 1.79
C GLN A 25 10.46 19.16 0.81
N LYS A 26 10.27 17.92 1.25
CA LYS A 26 10.48 16.71 0.43
C LYS A 26 9.15 16.04 0.13
N LEU A 27 9.07 15.45 -1.06
CA LEU A 27 7.91 14.66 -1.46
C LEU A 27 7.94 13.30 -0.75
N VAL A 28 6.85 12.95 -0.08
CA VAL A 28 6.59 11.60 0.44
C VAL A 28 5.33 11.09 -0.25
N THR A 29 5.45 9.95 -0.92
CA THR A 29 4.41 9.36 -1.77
C THR A 29 4.44 7.85 -1.62
N ILE A 30 3.31 7.20 -1.88
CA ILE A 30 3.20 5.74 -1.89
C ILE A 30 2.58 5.26 -3.18
N ALA A 31 2.75 3.97 -3.48
CA ALA A 31 2.01 3.28 -4.52
C ALA A 31 1.06 2.26 -3.89
N VAL A 32 -0.20 2.26 -4.29
CA VAL A 32 -1.22 1.32 -3.79
C VAL A 32 -1.84 0.54 -4.94
N GLY A 33 -2.03 -0.76 -4.75
CA GLY A 33 -2.68 -1.62 -5.74
C GLY A 33 -4.13 -1.22 -5.97
N ALA A 34 -4.63 -1.38 -7.20
CA ALA A 34 -6.01 -1.07 -7.57
C ALA A 34 -7.05 -2.09 -7.06
N ASN A 35 -6.63 -3.15 -6.37
CA ASN A 35 -7.55 -4.10 -5.74
C ASN A 35 -8.36 -3.38 -4.64
N ALA A 36 -9.67 -3.59 -4.61
CA ALA A 36 -10.59 -3.04 -3.60
C ALA A 36 -10.23 -3.41 -2.15
N GLU A 37 -9.45 -4.48 -1.96
CA GLU A 37 -8.89 -4.87 -0.66
C GLU A 37 -7.77 -3.93 -0.20
N SER A 38 -6.94 -3.42 -1.11
CA SER A 38 -5.76 -2.58 -0.80
C SER A 38 -6.07 -1.38 0.12
N PRO A 39 -7.10 -0.54 -0.16
CA PRO A 39 -7.47 0.56 0.74
C PRO A 39 -8.27 0.13 1.98
N LYS A 40 -8.68 -1.15 2.11
CA LYS A 40 -9.47 -1.65 3.25
C LYS A 40 -8.64 -2.47 4.24
N SER A 41 -7.76 -3.35 3.77
CA SER A 41 -7.01 -4.30 4.60
C SER A 41 -5.55 -3.91 4.80
N TRP A 42 -4.91 -3.22 3.84
CA TRP A 42 -3.45 -3.07 3.83
C TRP A 42 -2.96 -1.67 4.21
N VAL A 43 -3.73 -0.63 3.88
CA VAL A 43 -3.36 0.76 4.15
C VAL A 43 -4.53 1.51 4.78
N ASP A 44 -4.30 2.16 5.92
CA ASP A 44 -5.24 3.13 6.46
C ASP A 44 -5.13 4.46 5.71
N VAL A 45 -5.81 4.56 4.57
CA VAL A 45 -5.74 5.74 3.69
C VAL A 45 -6.09 7.03 4.44
N LYS A 46 -7.01 6.99 5.40
CA LYS A 46 -7.39 8.18 6.19
C LYS A 46 -6.26 8.62 7.12
N ALA A 47 -5.57 7.66 7.76
CA ALA A 47 -4.47 7.98 8.66
C ALA A 47 -3.21 8.45 7.93
N VAL A 48 -2.98 7.99 6.70
CA VAL A 48 -1.76 8.31 5.94
C VAL A 48 -1.92 9.48 4.98
N ALA A 49 -3.14 9.84 4.58
CA ALA A 49 -3.37 10.96 3.67
C ALA A 49 -2.72 12.30 4.13
N PRO A 50 -2.73 12.68 5.42
CA PRO A 50 -2.10 13.93 5.86
C PRO A 50 -0.57 13.95 5.76
N VAL A 51 0.09 12.80 5.75
CA VAL A 51 1.57 12.72 5.72
C VAL A 51 2.11 12.57 4.30
N LEU A 52 1.24 12.38 3.31
CA LEU A 52 1.60 12.15 1.91
C LEU A 52 1.25 13.35 1.05
N ASN A 53 2.08 13.60 0.02
CA ASN A 53 1.78 14.63 -0.97
C ASN A 53 0.77 14.14 -2.02
N TYR A 54 0.90 12.87 -2.44
CA TYR A 54 -0.03 12.21 -3.34
C TYR A 54 0.15 10.69 -3.28
N ILE A 55 -0.82 9.96 -3.84
CA ILE A 55 -0.87 8.50 -3.89
C ILE A 55 -0.84 8.07 -5.36
N ASN A 56 0.11 7.21 -5.71
CA ASN A 56 0.19 6.59 -7.02
C ASN A 56 -0.72 5.36 -7.02
N LEU A 57 -1.87 5.44 -7.69
CA LEU A 57 -2.76 4.29 -7.82
C LEU A 57 -2.25 3.39 -8.96
N MET A 58 -1.85 2.17 -8.63
CA MET A 58 -1.37 1.19 -9.60
C MET A 58 -2.56 0.54 -10.32
N THR A 59 -3.24 1.29 -11.19
CA THR A 59 -4.38 0.85 -12.02
C THR A 59 -3.92 0.07 -13.25
N TYR A 60 -2.98 -0.84 -13.03
CA TYR A 60 -2.43 -1.78 -13.99
C TYR A 60 -2.30 -3.15 -13.28
N ASP A 61 -1.86 -4.20 -13.98
CA ASP A 61 -1.88 -5.60 -13.49
C ASP A 61 -3.28 -6.22 -13.25
N TRP A 62 -4.27 -5.76 -14.02
CA TRP A 62 -5.55 -6.46 -14.22
C TRP A 62 -5.41 -7.35 -15.47
N PRO A 63 -5.78 -8.65 -15.52
CA PRO A 63 -5.67 -9.75 -14.58
C PRO A 63 -4.44 -10.63 -14.89
N THR A 64 -3.50 -10.76 -13.94
CA THR A 64 -2.63 -11.96 -13.83
C THR A 64 -2.61 -12.44 -12.39
N ALA A 65 -3.80 -12.55 -11.77
CA ALA A 65 -3.98 -13.38 -10.61
C ALA A 65 -3.78 -14.84 -11.06
N ARG A 66 -2.54 -15.33 -11.01
CA ARG A 66 -2.12 -16.74 -11.13
C ARG A 66 -3.10 -17.68 -11.86
N SER A 67 -2.88 -17.96 -13.14
CA SER A 67 -3.24 -19.26 -13.69
C SER A 67 -2.17 -20.27 -13.27
N THR A 68 -2.43 -21.04 -12.21
CA THR A 68 -1.78 -22.32 -11.87
C THR A 68 -2.78 -23.03 -10.94
N SER A 69 -3.52 -24.06 -11.31
CA SER A 69 -3.08 -25.35 -11.86
C SER A 69 -4.27 -26.12 -12.45
N LEU A 70 -4.19 -26.46 -13.74
CA LEU A 70 -4.94 -27.56 -14.37
C LEU A 70 -3.97 -28.31 -15.29
N GLU A 71 -2.95 -28.92 -14.70
CA GLU A 71 -2.17 -29.99 -15.35
C GLU A 71 -1.86 -31.05 -14.31
N SER A 72 -2.83 -31.94 -14.10
CA SER A 72 -2.63 -33.31 -13.62
C SER A 72 -3.92 -34.09 -13.84
N VAL A 73 -4.15 -34.49 -15.10
CA VAL A 73 -4.97 -35.66 -15.49
C VAL A 73 -4.11 -36.49 -16.43
#